data_AF-A0A1B2EI92-F1
#
_entry.id   AF-A0A1B2EI92-F1
#
_cell.length_a   1.000
_cell.length_b   1.000
_cell.length_c   1.000
_cell.angle_alpha   90.00
_cell.angle_beta   90.00
_cell.angle_gamma   90.00
#
_symmetry.space_group_name_H-M   'P 1'
#
loop_
_entity.id
_entity.type
_entity.pdbx_description
1 polymer ?
#
loop_
_entity_poly.entity_id
_entity_poly.type
_entity_poly.pdbx_seq_one_letter_code
_entity_poly.pdbx_strand_id
1 'polypeptide(L)' 'MMGRTKLTVEQVLEARLRYASGEREYSKLAREFGVSRDAVRHAAEGLTFKDLPMPPKRRR' A
#
# COMPACT_ATOMS: atom_id res chain seq x y z
N MET A 1 17.44 10.02 -9.53
CA MET A 1 17.41 9.94 -8.05
C MET A 1 16.20 9.14 -7.63
N MET A 2 16.34 7.84 -7.34
CA MET A 2 15.28 7.09 -6.66
C MET A 2 15.50 7.28 -5.16
N GLY A 3 14.71 8.16 -4.55
CA GLY A 3 14.68 8.28 -3.10
C GLY A 3 14.41 6.89 -2.50
N ARG A 4 15.16 6.52 -1.47
CA ARG A 4 15.06 5.21 -0.79
C ARG A 4 13.68 5.07 -0.16
N THR A 5 12.68 4.70 -0.94
CA THR A 5 11.35 4.37 -0.42
C THR A 5 11.51 3.13 0.44
N LYS A 6 11.14 3.22 1.72
CA LYS A 6 11.21 2.07 2.64
C LYS A 6 10.32 0.90 2.20
N LEU A 7 9.29 1.19 1.39
CA LEU A 7 8.37 0.20 0.84
C LEU A 7 8.93 -0.42 -0.44
N THR A 8 8.92 -1.75 -0.51
CA THR A 8 9.20 -2.51 -1.74
C THR A 8 7.97 -2.58 -2.63
N VAL A 9 8.18 -2.90 -3.92
CA VAL A 9 7.07 -3.10 -4.89
C VAL A 9 6.07 -4.16 -4.40
N GLU A 10 6.57 -5.26 -3.85
CA GLU A 10 5.74 -6.36 -3.33
C GLU A 10 4.85 -5.91 -2.17
N GLN A 11 5.40 -5.14 -1.23
CA GLN A 11 4.63 -4.58 -0.10
C GLN A 11 3.55 -3.60 -0.57
N VAL A 12 3.83 -2.82 -1.63
CA VAL A 12 2.85 -1.91 -2.21
C VAL A 12 1.71 -2.69 -2.87
N LEU A 13 2.03 -3.72 -3.65
CA LEU A 13 1.03 -4.57 -4.30
C LEU A 13 0.17 -5.29 -3.25
N GLU A 14 0.78 -5.82 -2.19
CA GLU A 14 0.04 -6.46 -1.10
C GLU A 14 -0.88 -5.45 -0.38
N ALA A 15 -0.38 -4.27 -0.01
CA ALA A 15 -1.19 -3.24 0.63
C ALA A 15 -2.41 -2.83 -0.22
N ARG A 16 -2.23 -2.75 -1.54
CA ARG A 16 -3.31 -2.45 -2.49
C ARG A 16 -4.32 -3.59 -2.58
N LEU A 17 -3.89 -4.85 -2.59
CA LEU A 17 -4.78 -6.00 -2.58
C LEU A 17 -5.65 -6.03 -1.31
N ARG A 18 -5.04 -5.83 -0.14
CA ARG A 18 -5.77 -5.76 1.14
C ARG A 18 -6.75 -4.57 1.15
N TYR A 19 -6.34 -3.42 0.61
CA TYR A 19 -7.21 -2.26 0.42
C TYR A 19 -8.42 -2.56 -0.46
N ALA A 20 -8.24 -3.26 -1.58
CA ALA A 20 -9.34 -3.63 -2.48
C ALA A 20 -10.29 -4.66 -1.85
N SER A 21 -9.79 -5.54 -0.98
CA SER A 21 -10.60 -6.46 -0.17
C SER A 21 -11.41 -5.77 0.93
N GLY A 22 -11.18 -4.48 1.18
CA GLY A 22 -11.87 -3.69 2.21
C GLY A 22 -11.14 -3.66 3.55
N GLU A 23 -9.96 -4.27 3.65
CA GLU A 23 -9.14 -4.16 4.84
C GLU A 23 -8.60 -2.72 4.97
N ARG A 24 -8.74 -2.15 6.17
CA ARG A 24 -8.34 -0.78 6.50
C ARG A 24 -7.38 -0.73 7.69
N GLU A 25 -6.83 -1.88 8.10
CA GLU A 25 -5.90 -2.01 9.23
C GLU A 25 -4.46 -1.62 8.85
N TYR A 26 -4.26 -0.40 8.35
CA TYR A 26 -2.94 0.07 7.91
C TYR A 26 -1.89 0.08 9.02
N SER A 27 -2.30 0.23 10.29
CA SER A 27 -1.39 0.17 11.43
C SER A 27 -0.77 -1.22 11.61
N LYS A 28 -1.54 -2.28 11.34
CA LYS A 28 -1.07 -3.66 11.42
C LYS A 28 -0.09 -3.95 10.30
N LEU A 29 -0.49 -3.66 9.05
CA LEU A 29 0.36 -3.75 7.86
C LEU A 29 1.68 -2.98 8.02
N ALA A 30 1.62 -1.76 8.55
CA ALA A 30 2.80 -0.94 8.81
C ALA A 30 3.78 -1.62 9.79
N ARG A 31 3.26 -2.27 10.84
CA ARG A 31 4.05 -3.03 11.81
C ARG A 31 4.66 -4.28 11.19
N GLU A 32 3.91 -4.98 10.34
CA GLU A 32 4.39 -6.15 9.58
C GLU A 32 5.50 -5.75 8.59
N PHE A 33 5.35 -4.61 7.92
CA PHE A 33 6.30 -4.12 6.91
C PHE A 33 7.48 -3.33 7.48
N GLY A 34 7.45 -2.94 8.76
CA GLY A 34 8.48 -2.10 9.38
C GLY A 34 8.50 -0.66 8.86
N VAL A 35 7.37 -0.13 8.41
CA VAL A 35 7.24 1.22 7.82
C VAL A 35 6.19 2.05 8.55
N SER A 36 6.06 3.32 8.19
CA SER A 36 5.04 4.21 8.77
C SER A 36 3.65 3.88 8.23
N ARG A 37 2.63 4.00 9.09
CA ARG A 37 1.21 3.86 8.72
C ARG A 37 0.84 4.72 7.51
N ASP A 38 1.26 5.99 7.47
CA ASP A 38 0.94 6.90 6.37
C ASP A 38 1.55 6.45 5.04
N ALA A 39 2.76 5.86 5.07
CA ALA A 39 3.39 5.32 3.87
C ALA A 39 2.58 4.15 3.28
N VAL A 40 2.12 3.23 4.13
CA VAL A 40 1.23 2.13 3.71
C VAL A 40 -0.07 2.68 3.15
N ARG A 41 -0.69 3.65 3.83
CA ARG A 41 -1.95 4.27 3.40
C ARG A 41 -1.81 4.90 2.01
N HIS A 42 -0.79 5.74 1.81
CA HIS A 42 -0.53 6.40 0.53
C HIS A 42 -0.25 5.40 -0.59
N ALA A 43 0.50 4.34 -0.32
CA ALA A 43 0.78 3.28 -1.27
C ALA A 43 -0.49 2.48 -1.65
N ALA A 44 -1.30 2.12 -0.65
CA ALA A 44 -2.54 1.37 -0.81
C ALA A 44 -3.61 2.17 -1.58
N GLU A 45 -3.71 3.48 -1.33
CA GLU A 45 -4.62 4.40 -2.01
C GLU A 45 -4.12 4.84 -3.39
N GLY A 46 -2.90 4.47 -3.79
CA GLY A 46 -2.30 4.84 -5.08
C GLY A 46 -1.82 6.30 -5.16
N LEU A 47 -1.67 6.98 -4.01
CA LEU A 47 -1.09 8.33 -3.95
C LEU A 47 0.42 8.31 -4.27
N THR A 48 1.08 7.18 -3.99
CA THR A 48 2.47 6.88 -4.37
C THR A 48 2.54 5.66 -5.30
N PHE A 49 3.73 5.39 -5.86
CA PHE A 49 3.98 4.27 -6.79
C PHE A 49 2.99 4.24 -7.97
N LYS A 50 2.90 5.35 -8.72
CA LYS A 50 1.91 5.55 -9.79
C LYS A 50 2.07 4.59 -10.97
N ASP A 51 3.27 4.06 -11.17
CA ASP A 51 3.59 3.06 -12.21
C ASP A 51 3.04 1.66 -11.88
N LEU A 52 2.67 1.41 -10.62
CA LEU A 52 2.09 0.12 -10.23
C LEU A 52 0.57 0.12 -10.46
N PRO A 53 -0.03 -1.04 -10.81
CA PRO A 53 -1.47 -1.14 -11.04
C PRO A 53 -2.27 -1.01 -9.74
N MET A 54 -3.47 -0.45 -9.85
CA MET A 54 -4.46 -0.42 -8.76
C MET A 54 -5.46 -1.57 -8.96
N PRO A 55 -5.67 -2.43 -7.95
CA PRO A 55 -6.69 -3.46 -8.04
C PRO A 55 -8.09 -2.83 -8.13
N PRO A 56 -9.04 -3.47 -8.83
CA PRO A 56 -10.39 -2.96 -8.96
C PRO A 56 -11.03 -2.80 -7.58
N LYS A 57 -11.62 -1.63 -7.31
CA LYS A 57 -12.41 -1.44 -6.09
C LYS A 57 -13.57 -2.42 -6.13
N ARG A 58 -13.58 -3.36 -5.19
CA ARG A 58 -14.69 -4.29 -5.03
C ARG A 58 -15.92 -3.45 -4.70
N ARG A 59 -16.83 -3.33 -5.66
CA ARG A 59 -18.12 -2.66 -5.48
C ARG A 59 -18.93 -3.58 -4.56
N ARG A 60 -19.15 -3.12 -3.33
CA ARG A 60 -20.05 -3.79 -2.38
C ARG A 60 -21.48 -3.70 -2.89
#